data_AF-V8N487-F1
#
_entry.id   AF-V8N487-F1
#
_cell.length_a   1.000
_cell.length_b   1.000
_cell.length_c   1.000
_cell.angle_alpha   90.00
_cell.angle_beta   90.00
_cell.angle_gamma   90.00
#
_symmetry.space_group_name_H-M   'P 1'
#
loop_
_entity.id
_entity.type
_entity.pdbx_description
1 polymer ?
#
loop_
_entity_poly.entity_id
_entity_poly.type
_entity_poly.pdbx_seq_one_letter_code
_entity_poly.pdbx_strand_id
1 'polypeptide(L)'
;MVWTCFLQMIRASNLSGDCSLINEMMRFRFGLKQHQQTCVKMKAVRSMLAVRNITKEMAEKAVDEVFESCFNDHEPFDRVPHSKLDAKYAYRGFQNRHRYYQNL
;
A
#
# COMPACT_ATOMS: atom_id res chain seq x y z
N MET A 1 2.19 -18.01 -5.43
CA MET A 1 0.98 -17.22 -5.09
C MET A 1 1.34 -15.80 -4.59
N VAL A 2 2.22 -15.08 -5.29
CA VAL A 2 2.57 -13.65 -5.02
C VAL A 2 2.14 -12.75 -6.19
N TRP A 3 1.53 -13.33 -7.23
CA TRP A 3 1.18 -12.66 -8.49
C TRP A 3 -0.19 -11.96 -8.49
N THR A 4 -0.98 -12.08 -7.42
CA THR A 4 -2.35 -11.52 -7.37
C THR A 4 -2.40 -10.03 -7.06
N CYS A 5 -1.34 -9.45 -6.50
CA CYS A 5 -1.34 -8.04 -6.15
C CYS A 5 -0.69 -7.18 -7.23
N PHE A 6 -1.33 -7.15 -8.41
CA PHE A 6 -0.98 -6.28 -9.54
C PHE A 6 -1.29 -4.79 -9.26
N LEU A 7 -2.03 -4.47 -8.19
CA LEU A 7 -2.28 -3.11 -7.73
C LEU A 7 -1.14 -2.60 -6.83
N GLN A 8 -0.03 -2.17 -7.44
CA GLN A 8 1.07 -1.49 -6.73
C GLN A 8 0.58 -0.28 -5.89
N MET A 9 -0.50 0.37 -6.32
CA MET A 9 -1.07 1.56 -5.67
C MET A 9 -1.55 1.31 -4.24
N ILE A 10 -2.04 0.10 -3.93
CA ILE A 10 -2.49 -0.25 -2.58
C ILE A 10 -1.29 -0.30 -1.64
N ARG A 11 -0.26 -1.08 -2.01
CA ARG A 11 0.98 -1.19 -1.25
C ARG A 11 1.68 0.17 -1.10
N ALA A 12 1.83 0.90 -2.20
CA ALA A 12 2.48 2.21 -2.21
C ALA A 12 1.75 3.21 -1.31
N SER A 13 0.42 3.31 -1.38
CA SER A 13 -0.35 4.25 -0.56
C SER A 13 -0.34 3.88 0.93
N ASN A 14 -0.27 2.59 1.24
CA ASN A 14 -0.19 2.08 2.61
C ASN A 14 1.18 2.39 3.24
N LEU A 15 2.27 2.14 2.49
CA LEU A 15 3.64 2.24 2.97
C LEU A 15 4.23 3.67 2.90
N SER A 16 3.70 4.54 2.03
CA SER A 16 4.22 5.90 1.85
C SER A 16 3.79 6.88 2.94
N GLY A 17 2.82 6.52 3.80
CA GLY A 17 2.31 7.41 4.85
C GLY A 17 1.36 8.52 4.35
N ASP A 18 1.00 8.52 3.06
CA ASP A 18 0.03 9.47 2.47
C ASP A 18 -1.34 9.41 3.17
N CYS A 19 -1.74 8.20 3.56
CA CYS A 19 -2.98 7.88 4.26
C CYS A 19 -2.79 7.80 5.79
N SER A 20 -1.77 8.48 6.33
CA SER A 20 -1.51 8.47 7.77
C SER A 20 -2.53 9.30 8.55
N LEU A 21 -2.81 8.86 9.77
CA LEU A 21 -3.80 9.46 10.67
C LEU A 21 -3.58 10.97 10.89
N ILE A 22 -2.32 11.42 10.95
CA ILE A 22 -1.97 12.84 11.13
C ILE A 22 -2.39 13.68 9.91
N ASN A 23 -2.17 13.15 8.71
CA ASN A 23 -2.45 13.86 7.46
C ASN A 23 -3.96 13.99 7.18
N GLU A 24 -4.74 13.03 7.68
CA GLU A 24 -6.19 13.04 7.54
C GLU A 24 -6.95 13.64 8.73
N MET A 25 -6.31 13.73 9.90
CA MET A 25 -6.78 14.58 10.99
C MET A 25 -6.76 16.06 10.56
N MET A 26 -5.76 16.49 9.78
CA MET A 26 -5.72 17.79 9.10
C MET A 26 -6.82 17.97 8.02
N ARG A 27 -7.49 16.89 7.59
CA ARG A 27 -8.63 16.92 6.65
C ARG A 27 -10.00 16.79 7.33
N PHE A 28 -10.08 16.95 8.65
CA PHE A 28 -11.35 16.98 9.41
C PHE A 28 -12.26 15.74 9.26
N ARG A 29 -11.72 14.55 8.93
CA ARG A 29 -12.51 13.30 8.88
C ARG A 29 -12.36 12.51 10.18
N PHE A 30 -13.28 12.69 11.13
CA PHE A 30 -13.27 12.14 12.50
C PHE A 30 -13.60 10.63 12.60
N GLY A 31 -13.02 9.77 11.76
CA GLY A 31 -13.23 8.32 11.79
C GLY A 31 -12.00 7.55 12.29
N LEU A 32 -11.86 7.38 13.60
CA LEU A 32 -10.62 6.91 14.26
C LEU A 32 -10.21 5.44 14.01
N LYS A 33 -11.07 4.54 13.52
CA LYS A 33 -10.78 3.08 13.48
C LYS A 33 -10.46 2.46 12.12
N GLN A 34 -10.80 3.10 10.99
CA GLN A 34 -10.61 2.51 9.64
C GLN A 34 -10.18 3.54 8.57
N HIS A 35 -9.57 4.63 9.03
CA HIS A 35 -9.26 5.76 8.16
C HIS A 35 -8.28 5.41 7.03
N GLN A 36 -7.17 4.79 7.40
CA GLN A 36 -6.10 4.41 6.49
C GLN A 36 -6.59 3.44 5.41
N GLN A 37 -7.41 2.45 5.79
CA GLN A 37 -7.99 1.50 4.84
C GLN A 37 -8.89 2.21 3.81
N THR A 38 -9.74 3.12 4.27
CA THR A 38 -10.64 3.89 3.40
C THR A 38 -9.86 4.78 2.42
N CYS A 39 -8.83 5.48 2.90
CA CYS A 39 -7.97 6.31 2.06
C CYS A 39 -7.26 5.48 0.98
N VAL A 40 -6.68 4.34 1.35
CA VAL A 40 -5.97 3.46 0.41
C VAL A 40 -6.94 2.91 -0.65
N LYS A 41 -8.15 2.47 -0.26
CA LYS A 41 -9.18 2.01 -1.20
C LYS A 41 -9.60 3.12 -2.17
N MET A 42 -9.93 4.30 -1.66
CA MET A 42 -10.32 5.44 -2.51
C MET A 42 -9.23 5.83 -3.51
N LYS A 43 -7.98 5.83 -3.08
CA LYS A 43 -6.82 6.15 -3.93
C LYS A 43 -6.59 5.08 -4.99
N ALA A 44 -6.75 3.81 -4.64
CA ALA A 44 -6.66 2.69 -5.60
C ALA A 44 -7.75 2.77 -6.68
N VAL A 45 -9.01 2.98 -6.30
CA VAL A 45 -10.14 3.14 -7.24
C VAL A 45 -9.90 4.31 -8.18
N ARG A 46 -9.50 5.48 -7.65
CA ARG A 46 -9.22 6.67 -8.48
C ARG A 46 -8.08 6.42 -9.48
N SER A 47 -7.05 5.68 -9.07
CA SER A 47 -5.96 5.29 -9.96
C SER A 47 -6.45 4.38 -11.08
N MET A 48 -7.26 3.37 -10.75
CA MET A 48 -7.83 2.46 -11.75
C MET A 48 -8.70 3.20 -12.76
N LEU A 49 -9.54 4.13 -12.31
CA LEU A 49 -10.37 4.96 -13.20
C LEU A 49 -9.56 5.88 -14.10
N ALA A 50 -8.38 6.34 -13.65
CA ALA A 50 -7.50 7.19 -14.45
C ALA A 50 -6.70 6.41 -15.51
N VAL A 51 -6.35 5.16 -15.22
CA VAL A 51 -5.52 4.32 -16.11
C VAL A 51 -6.36 3.45 -17.04
N ARG A 52 -7.53 3.00 -16.59
CA ARG A 52 -8.42 2.07 -17.31
C ARG A 52 -9.77 2.74 -17.50
N ASN A 53 -10.33 2.66 -18.70
CA ASN A 53 -11.68 3.15 -18.99
C ASN A 53 -12.73 2.11 -18.53
N ILE A 54 -12.86 1.95 -17.21
CA ILE A 54 -13.81 1.04 -16.55
C ILE A 54 -14.80 1.83 -15.71
N THR A 55 -15.94 1.21 -15.40
CA THR A 55 -16.91 1.83 -14.48
C THR A 55 -16.39 1.81 -13.04
N LYS A 56 -16.88 2.75 -12.24
CA LYS A 56 -16.52 2.87 -10.81
C LYS A 56 -16.82 1.59 -10.04
N GLU A 57 -17.95 0.95 -10.30
CA GLU A 57 -18.37 -0.29 -9.64
C GLU A 57 -17.41 -1.45 -9.92
N MET A 58 -16.97 -1.59 -11.18
CA MET A 58 -15.98 -2.62 -11.54
C MET A 58 -14.62 -2.34 -10.88
N ALA A 59 -14.22 -1.07 -10.78
CA ALA A 59 -12.99 -0.69 -10.10
C ALA A 59 -13.05 -1.00 -8.59
N GLU A 60 -14.16 -0.66 -7.94
CA GLU A 60 -14.37 -0.94 -6.50
C GLU A 60 -14.32 -2.44 -6.22
N LYS A 61 -15.03 -3.24 -7.02
CA LYS A 61 -15.03 -4.70 -6.87
C LYS A 61 -13.62 -5.29 -7.04
N ALA A 62 -12.90 -4.88 -8.08
CA ALA A 62 -11.55 -5.36 -8.33
C ALA A 62 -10.57 -4.97 -7.21
N VAL A 63 -10.71 -3.76 -6.66
CA VAL A 63 -9.91 -3.31 -5.51
C VAL A 63 -10.24 -4.13 -4.28
N ASP A 64 -11.52 -4.33 -3.96
CA ASP A 64 -11.96 -5.06 -2.77
C ASP A 64 -11.52 -6.54 -2.79
N GLU A 65 -11.56 -7.19 -3.96
CA GLU A 65 -11.11 -8.58 -4.13
C GLU A 65 -9.63 -8.78 -3.77
N VAL A 66 -8.76 -7.81 -4.08
CA VAL A 66 -7.32 -7.91 -3.81
C VAL A 66 -6.88 -7.16 -2.55
N PHE A 67 -7.76 -6.34 -1.95
CA PHE A 67 -7.39 -5.39 -0.91
C PHE A 67 -6.75 -6.09 0.29
N GLU A 68 -7.38 -7.11 0.86
CA GLU A 68 -6.87 -7.82 2.04
C GLU A 68 -5.49 -8.45 1.79
N SER A 69 -5.29 -9.06 0.63
CA SER A 69 -4.00 -9.66 0.27
C SER A 69 -2.93 -8.60 0.06
N CYS A 70 -3.26 -7.48 -0.59
CA CYS A 70 -2.33 -6.41 -0.91
C CYS A 70 -2.02 -5.49 0.27
N PHE A 71 -2.98 -5.30 1.17
CA PHE A 71 -2.85 -4.40 2.32
C PHE A 71 -1.96 -5.02 3.40
N ASN A 72 -2.08 -6.34 3.59
CA ASN A 72 -1.24 -7.11 4.52
C ASN A 72 0.14 -7.44 3.95
N ASP A 73 0.36 -7.19 2.65
CA ASP A 73 1.66 -7.39 2.02
C ASP A 73 2.51 -6.12 2.12
N HIS A 74 3.57 -6.21 2.91
CA HIS A 74 4.49 -5.11 3.17
C HIS A 74 5.80 -5.23 2.39
N GLU A 75 5.99 -6.25 1.54
CA GLU A 75 7.22 -6.41 0.76
C GLU A 75 7.51 -5.12 -0.05
N PRO A 76 8.72 -4.51 0.02
CA PRO A 76 10.01 -4.96 0.55
C PRO A 76 10.34 -4.59 2.02
N PHE A 77 9.39 -4.05 2.77
CA PHE A 77 9.57 -3.57 4.14
C PHE A 77 9.00 -4.58 5.15
N ASP A 78 9.77 -5.00 6.15
CA ASP A 78 9.23 -5.85 7.23
C ASP A 78 8.26 -5.09 8.16
N ARG A 79 8.44 -3.76 8.28
CA ARG A 79 7.59 -2.86 9.05
C ARG A 79 7.40 -1.55 8.31
N VAL A 80 6.23 -0.94 8.45
CA VAL A 80 5.95 0.39 7.89
C VAL A 80 6.96 1.39 8.47
N PRO A 81 7.83 2.00 7.66
CA PRO A 81 8.86 2.88 8.15
C PRO A 81 8.24 4.20 8.64
N HIS A 82 8.56 4.60 9.88
CA HIS A 82 8.09 5.87 10.45
C HIS A 82 9.07 7.02 10.22
N SER A 83 10.32 6.73 9.87
CA SER A 83 11.34 7.72 9.53
C SER A 83 12.02 7.44 8.19
N LYS A 84 12.64 8.49 7.61
CA LYS A 84 13.44 8.37 6.38
C LYS A 84 14.67 7.47 6.55
N LEU A 85 15.19 7.36 7.78
CA LEU A 85 16.27 6.45 8.13
C LEU A 85 15.78 5.00 8.08
N ASP A 86 14.63 4.70 8.67
CA ASP A 86 14.05 3.35 8.67
C ASP A 86 13.75 2.87 7.24
N ALA A 87 13.20 3.76 6.41
CA ALA A 87 12.96 3.46 5.00
C ALA A 87 14.26 3.12 4.26
N LYS A 88 15.36 3.85 4.53
CA LYS A 88 16.68 3.56 3.93
C LYS A 88 17.26 2.23 4.42
N TYR A 89 17.12 1.91 5.71
CA TYR A 89 17.61 0.65 6.25
C TYR A 89 16.85 -0.55 5.68
N ALA A 90 15.52 -0.47 5.62
CA ALA A 90 14.70 -1.51 5.03
C ALA A 90 15.01 -1.72 3.53
N TYR A 91 15.19 -0.64 2.76
CA TYR A 91 15.61 -0.73 1.37
C TYR A 91 16.98 -1.41 1.21
N ARG A 92 17.97 -1.04 2.05
CA ARG A 92 19.29 -1.68 2.06
C ARG A 92 19.19 -3.17 2.41
N GLY A 93 18.33 -3.53 3.38
CA GLY A 93 18.05 -4.92 3.73
C GLY A 93 17.51 -5.72 2.55
N PHE A 94 16.52 -5.17 1.85
CA PHE A 94 15.95 -5.77 0.65
C PHE A 94 16.98 -5.99 -0.47
N GLN A 95 17.81 -4.98 -0.78
CA GLN A 95 18.87 -5.12 -1.78
C GLN A 95 19.88 -6.22 -1.44
N ASN A 96 20.17 -6.41 -0.15
CA ASN A 96 21.08 -7.45 0.32
C ASN A 96 20.44 -8.84 0.43
N ARG A 97 19.11 -8.96 0.30
CA ARG A 97 18.38 -10.24 0.45
C ARG A 97 18.89 -11.30 -0.51
N HIS A 98 19.22 -10.92 -1.75
CA HIS A 98 19.74 -11.85 -2.75
C HIS A 98 21.09 -12.48 -2.36
N ARG A 99 21.92 -11.80 -1.56
CA ARG A 99 23.20 -12.36 -1.08
C ARG A 99 23.01 -13.53 -0.11
N TYR A 100 21.92 -13.53 0.66
CA TYR A 100 21.66 -14.60 1.63
C TYR A 100 21.20 -15.90 0.93
N TYR A 101 20.41 -15.77 -0.15
CA TYR A 101 19.96 -16.91 -0.96
C TYR A 101 21.02 -17.45 -1.93
N GLN A 102 22.08 -16.69 -2.24
CA GLN A 102 23.20 -17.16 -3.07
C GLN A 102 24.22 -18.04 -2.31
N ASN A 103 24.15 -18.04 -0.97
CA ASN A 103 25.03 -18.83 -0.09
C ASN A 103 24.32 -20.04 0.54
N LEU A 104 23.13 -20.39 0.01
CA LEU A 104 22.33 -21.58 0.33
C LEU A 104 22.38 -22.52 -0.86
#